data_AF-A0A3B8RTV2-F1
#
_entry.id   AF-A0A3B8RTV2-F1
#
_cell.length_a   1.000
_cell.length_b   1.000
_cell.length_c   1.000
_cell.angle_alpha   90.00
_cell.angle_beta   90.00
_cell.angle_gamma   90.00
#
_symmetry.space_group_name_H-M   'P 1'
#
loop_
_entity.id
_entity.type
_entity.pdbx_description
1 polymer ?
#
loop_
_entity_poly.entity_id
_entity_poly.type
_entity_poly.pdbx_seq_one_letter_code
_entity_poly.pdbx_strand_id
1 'polypeptide(L)'
;MNNSKLLQQIARKDSNKEKLAERVIKNSELLQELFAGLQAPEARIKYGSNKVLVIISEKNPAMLYPKLDFFVAQLDSENNFLKWGAIEIIANLCQVDSVHHFENIFSKYFFPIHAHQMITAANTIKAAAKVASFKHNLTEKISEEILKVEAADYETPECNNIVIGQAIKSLDELFPKLKTKEPVFAFVKRQLKNKRPATRKKAENFIRKNQKLLEK
;
A
#
# COMPACT_ATOMS: atom_id res chain seq x y z
N MET A 1 1.95 22.93 24.79
CA MET A 1 1.85 22.77 23.32
C MET A 1 3.24 23.00 22.75
N ASN A 2 3.78 22.01 22.05
CA ASN A 2 5.15 22.01 21.55
C ASN A 2 5.26 23.05 20.42
N ASN A 3 6.18 24.02 20.54
CA ASN A 3 6.42 25.08 19.54
C ASN A 3 7.15 24.55 18.29
N SER A 4 6.67 23.43 17.73
CA SER A 4 7.24 22.86 16.52
C SER A 4 6.89 23.74 15.31
N LYS A 5 7.91 24.41 14.77
CA LYS A 5 7.79 25.15 13.52
C LYS A 5 7.43 24.23 12.34
N LEU A 6 7.86 22.97 12.38
CA LEU A 6 7.51 21.97 11.36
C LEU A 6 6.02 21.63 11.39
N LEU A 7 5.47 21.29 12.57
CA LEU A 7 4.06 20.93 12.71
C LEU A 7 3.14 22.12 12.38
N GLN A 8 3.53 23.33 12.77
CA GLN A 8 2.81 24.56 12.37
C GLN A 8 2.80 24.74 10.84
N GLN A 9 3.90 24.44 10.15
CA GLN A 9 3.94 24.46 8.69
C GLN A 9 3.08 23.35 8.08
N ILE A 10 3.08 22.15 8.66
CA ILE A 10 2.24 21.03 8.23
C ILE A 10 0.75 21.36 8.34
N ALA A 11 0.33 22.12 9.37
CA ALA A 11 -1.07 22.49 9.57
C ALA A 11 -1.62 23.47 8.51
N ARG A 12 -0.75 24.14 7.74
CA ARG A 12 -1.17 25.12 6.71
C ARG A 12 -1.84 24.40 5.53
N LYS A 13 -2.91 25.00 5.00
CA LYS A 13 -3.75 24.44 3.93
C LYS A 13 -2.97 24.17 2.63
N ASP A 14 -2.03 25.04 2.32
CA ASP A 14 -1.20 25.09 1.10
C ASP A 14 0.22 24.54 1.31
N SER A 15 0.44 23.83 2.42
CA SER A 15 1.76 23.33 2.76
C SER A 15 2.25 22.28 1.77
N ASN A 16 3.43 22.54 1.20
CA ASN A 16 4.10 21.63 0.29
C ASN A 16 4.78 20.49 1.08
N LYS A 17 4.17 19.31 1.08
CA LYS A 17 4.63 18.16 1.87
C LYS A 17 5.94 17.59 1.36
N GLU A 18 6.20 17.69 0.06
CA GLU A 18 7.41 17.22 -0.60
C GLU A 18 8.63 18.03 -0.13
N LYS A 19 8.50 19.36 -0.08
CA LYS A 19 9.54 20.25 0.46
C LYS A 19 9.77 20.02 1.95
N LEU A 20 8.71 19.75 2.72
CA LEU A 20 8.84 19.42 4.14
C LEU A 20 9.54 18.08 4.34
N ALA A 21 9.24 17.06 3.52
CA ALA A 21 9.94 15.79 3.54
C ALA A 21 11.44 15.95 3.20
N GLU A 22 11.78 16.73 2.17
CA GLU A 22 13.18 17.02 1.82
C GLU A 22 13.93 17.72 2.95
N ARG A 23 13.26 18.65 3.64
CA ARG A 23 13.84 19.32 4.81
C ARG A 23 14.13 18.33 5.94
N VAL A 24 13.23 17.39 6.22
CA VAL A 24 13.43 16.35 7.25
C VAL A 24 14.50 15.35 6.83
N ILE A 25 14.58 14.98 5.55
CA ILE A 25 15.66 14.12 5.03
C ILE A 25 17.03 14.78 5.23
N LYS A 26 17.12 16.11 5.05
CA LYS A 26 18.36 16.89 5.27
C LYS A 26 18.67 17.14 6.75
N ASN A 27 17.66 17.12 7.62
CA ASN A 27 17.84 17.27 9.06
C ASN A 27 17.00 16.23 9.81
N SER A 28 17.63 15.09 10.10
CA SER A 28 16.98 13.94 10.72
C SER A 28 16.45 14.19 12.14
N GLU A 29 16.91 15.23 12.85
CA GLU A 29 16.39 15.58 14.18
C GLU A 29 14.90 15.94 14.14
N LEU A 30 14.45 16.52 13.02
CA LEU A 30 13.06 16.88 12.78
C LEU A 30 12.13 15.66 12.65
N LEU A 31 12.69 14.46 12.47
CA LEU A 31 11.90 13.24 12.32
C LEU A 31 11.08 12.95 13.58
N GLN A 32 11.62 13.23 14.78
CA GLN A 32 10.89 13.03 16.03
C GLN A 32 9.63 13.89 16.11
N GLU A 33 9.66 15.11 15.55
CA GLU A 33 8.50 15.99 15.50
C GLU A 33 7.37 15.38 14.65
N LEU A 34 7.69 14.71 13.54
CA LEU A 34 6.68 14.02 12.71
C LEU A 34 6.00 12.89 13.46
N PHE A 35 6.76 12.07 14.20
CA PHE A 35 6.21 11.01 15.03
C PHE A 35 5.31 11.55 16.14
N ALA A 36 5.71 12.66 16.79
CA ALA A 36 4.85 13.37 17.74
C ALA A 36 3.58 13.90 17.05
N GLY A 37 3.71 14.38 15.81
CA GLY A 37 2.60 14.85 14.98
C GLY A 37 1.53 13.79 14.73
N LEU A 38 1.89 12.50 14.64
CA LEU A 38 0.92 11.40 14.50
C LEU A 38 -0.05 11.28 15.69
N GLN A 39 0.36 11.75 16.86
CA GLN A 39 -0.45 11.75 18.08
C GLN A 39 -1.20 13.07 18.31
N ALA A 40 -1.04 14.06 17.42
CA ALA A 40 -1.69 15.35 17.58
C ALA A 40 -3.23 15.22 17.52
N PRO A 41 -3.98 15.95 18.37
CA PRO A 41 -5.45 15.96 18.28
C PRO A 41 -5.93 16.64 16.99
N GLU A 42 -5.16 17.59 16.47
CA GLU A 42 -5.50 18.29 15.24
C GLU A 42 -5.27 17.40 14.00
N ALA A 43 -6.36 17.11 13.27
CA ALA A 43 -6.33 16.24 12.09
C ALA A 43 -5.35 16.71 11.01
N ARG A 44 -5.21 18.03 10.79
CA ARG A 44 -4.26 18.57 9.80
C ARG A 44 -2.82 18.26 10.14
N ILE A 45 -2.46 18.35 11.42
CA ILE A 45 -1.13 17.99 11.92
C ILE A 45 -0.93 16.49 11.80
N LYS A 46 -1.89 15.67 12.28
CA LYS A 46 -1.81 14.21 12.25
C LYS A 46 -1.64 13.64 10.84
N TYR A 47 -2.59 13.94 9.97
CA TYR A 47 -2.60 13.39 8.61
C TYR A 47 -1.52 14.05 7.74
N GLY A 48 -1.20 15.31 8.00
CA GLY A 48 -0.09 15.98 7.34
C GLY A 48 1.26 15.36 7.71
N SER A 49 1.47 15.00 8.98
CA SER A 49 2.71 14.32 9.43
C SER A 49 2.81 12.92 8.83
N ASN A 50 1.70 12.16 8.83
CA ASN A 50 1.61 10.86 8.16
C ASN A 50 1.99 10.98 6.68
N LYS A 51 1.45 11.98 5.96
CA LYS A 51 1.77 12.20 4.55
C LYS A 51 3.25 12.52 4.33
N VAL A 52 3.87 13.32 5.19
CA VAL A 52 5.31 13.60 5.11
C VAL A 52 6.12 12.32 5.34
N LEU A 53 5.75 11.48 6.32
CA LEU A 53 6.41 10.19 6.55
C LEU A 53 6.28 9.23 5.35
N VAL A 54 5.12 9.17 4.71
CA VAL A 54 4.94 8.41 3.46
C VAL A 54 5.93 8.89 2.38
N ILE A 55 6.04 10.21 2.15
CA ILE A 55 6.97 10.76 1.16
C ILE A 55 8.44 10.45 1.53
N ILE A 56 8.79 10.55 2.81
CA ILE A 56 10.14 10.18 3.28
C ILE A 56 10.40 8.70 3.03
N SER A 57 9.45 7.81 3.30
CA SER A 57 9.62 6.37 3.07
C SER A 57 9.89 6.05 1.61
N GLU A 58 9.29 6.79 0.68
CA GLU A 58 9.51 6.61 -0.75
C GLU A 58 10.86 7.16 -1.21
N LYS A 59 11.29 8.32 -0.68
CA LYS A 59 12.54 9.00 -1.09
C LYS A 59 13.79 8.47 -0.39
N ASN A 60 13.69 8.11 0.87
CA ASN A 60 14.79 7.65 1.72
C ASN A 60 14.28 6.61 2.75
N PRO A 61 13.93 5.38 2.31
CA PRO A 61 13.39 4.35 3.19
C PRO A 61 14.34 3.98 4.34
N ALA A 62 15.65 4.03 4.13
CA ALA A 62 16.65 3.74 5.16
C ALA A 62 16.51 4.61 6.41
N MET A 63 16.04 5.87 6.26
CA MET A 63 15.80 6.78 7.39
C MET A 63 14.67 6.29 8.31
N LEU A 64 13.67 5.58 7.77
CA LEU A 64 12.50 5.13 8.53
C LEU A 64 12.57 3.64 8.92
N TYR A 65 13.45 2.87 8.27
CA TYR A 65 13.59 1.44 8.52
C TYR A 65 13.86 1.06 9.99
N PRO A 66 14.68 1.80 10.77
CA PRO A 66 14.86 1.53 12.21
C PRO A 66 13.57 1.68 13.05
N LYS A 67 12.50 2.21 12.48
CA LYS A 67 11.18 2.37 13.10
C LYS A 67 10.13 1.44 12.48
N LEU A 68 10.53 0.38 11.77
CA LEU A 68 9.61 -0.57 11.15
C LEU A 68 8.53 -1.06 12.14
N ASP A 69 8.92 -1.49 13.34
CA ASP A 69 7.99 -1.99 14.36
C ASP A 69 6.91 -0.97 14.75
N PHE A 70 7.25 0.32 14.75
CA PHE A 70 6.26 1.38 14.99
C PHE A 70 5.17 1.36 13.90
N PHE A 71 5.55 1.23 12.63
CA PHE A 71 4.59 1.16 11.53
C PHE A 71 3.83 -0.17 11.52
N VAL A 72 4.48 -1.28 11.90
CA VAL A 72 3.80 -2.58 12.06
C VAL A 72 2.69 -2.49 13.12
N ALA A 73 2.93 -1.80 14.24
CA ALA A 73 1.90 -1.54 15.25
C ALA A 73 0.76 -0.68 14.72
N GLN A 74 1.01 0.24 13.78
CA GLN A 74 -0.04 1.06 13.15
C GLN A 74 -0.98 0.26 12.23
N LEU A 75 -0.61 -0.96 11.82
CA LEU A 75 -1.53 -1.84 11.07
C LEU A 75 -2.80 -2.19 11.87
N ASP A 76 -2.71 -2.15 13.21
CA ASP A 76 -3.84 -2.41 14.11
C ASP A 76 -4.56 -1.12 14.57
N SER A 77 -4.21 0.04 14.00
CA SER A 77 -4.80 1.31 14.40
C SER A 77 -6.29 1.38 14.06
N GLU A 78 -7.11 1.86 14.99
CA GLU A 78 -8.50 2.26 14.72
C GLU A 78 -8.55 3.46 13.74
N ASN A 79 -7.48 4.25 13.67
CA ASN A 79 -7.39 5.33 12.70
C ASN A 79 -6.94 4.82 11.34
N ASN A 80 -7.90 4.69 10.42
CA ASN A 80 -7.65 4.19 9.07
C ASN A 80 -6.60 5.01 8.28
N PHE A 81 -6.47 6.33 8.50
CA PHE A 81 -5.43 7.11 7.81
C PHE A 81 -4.02 6.72 8.25
N LEU A 82 -3.83 6.43 9.54
CA LEU A 82 -2.56 5.94 10.06
C LEU A 82 -2.28 4.52 9.56
N LYS A 83 -3.30 3.66 9.55
CA LYS A 83 -3.23 2.30 8.99
C LYS A 83 -2.81 2.31 7.52
N TRP A 84 -3.44 3.13 6.69
CA TRP A 84 -3.09 3.22 5.26
C TRP A 84 -1.71 3.82 5.03
N GLY A 85 -1.31 4.81 5.84
CA GLY A 85 0.05 5.34 5.82
C GLY A 85 1.08 4.27 6.17
N ALA A 86 0.81 3.45 7.19
CA ALA A 86 1.67 2.35 7.59
C ALA A 86 1.80 1.27 6.50
N ILE A 87 0.70 0.90 5.84
CA ILE A 87 0.71 -0.02 4.69
C ILE A 87 1.67 0.50 3.62
N GLU A 88 1.53 1.77 3.21
CA GLU A 88 2.37 2.36 2.17
C GLU A 88 3.84 2.50 2.60
N ILE A 89 4.09 2.93 3.85
CA ILE A 89 5.45 3.07 4.39
C ILE A 89 6.15 1.71 4.43
N ILE A 90 5.51 0.68 5.00
CA ILE A 90 6.10 -0.68 5.08
C ILE A 90 6.44 -1.20 3.69
N ALA A 91 5.57 -0.98 2.69
CA ALA A 91 5.86 -1.37 1.31
C ALA A 91 7.11 -0.69 0.74
N ASN A 92 7.32 0.59 1.05
CA ASN A 92 8.52 1.31 0.64
C ASN A 92 9.77 0.82 1.40
N LEU A 93 9.63 0.52 2.70
CA LEU A 93 10.70 0.00 3.54
C LEU A 93 11.24 -1.35 3.05
N CYS A 94 10.44 -2.14 2.35
CA CYS A 94 10.89 -3.40 1.73
C CYS A 94 12.08 -3.23 0.79
N GLN A 95 12.33 -2.02 0.25
CA GLN A 95 13.49 -1.72 -0.59
C GLN A 95 14.83 -1.92 0.14
N VAL A 96 14.86 -1.69 1.45
CA VAL A 96 16.08 -1.73 2.29
C VAL A 96 16.04 -2.82 3.36
N ASP A 97 15.02 -3.70 3.31
CA ASP A 97 14.83 -4.79 4.25
C ASP A 97 15.70 -6.01 3.90
N SER A 98 17.01 -5.86 4.17
CA SER A 98 18.04 -6.88 3.92
C SER A 98 18.03 -8.06 4.89
N VAL A 99 17.32 -7.93 6.02
CA VAL A 99 17.22 -8.96 7.07
C VAL A 99 15.86 -9.65 7.10
N HIS A 100 15.03 -9.44 6.08
CA HIS A 100 13.76 -10.14 5.87
C HIS A 100 12.73 -9.97 7.00
N HIS A 101 12.63 -8.76 7.58
CA HIS A 101 11.60 -8.47 8.59
C HIS A 101 10.18 -8.48 8.00
N PHE A 102 10.00 -8.10 6.74
CA PHE A 102 8.68 -8.11 6.10
C PHE A 102 8.06 -9.52 6.09
N GLU A 103 8.87 -10.54 5.85
CA GLU A 103 8.44 -11.93 5.84
C GLU A 103 7.81 -12.36 7.17
N ASN A 104 8.29 -11.84 8.31
CA ASN A 104 7.73 -12.13 9.64
C ASN A 104 6.33 -11.53 9.86
N ILE A 105 6.00 -10.45 9.14
CA ILE A 105 4.70 -9.76 9.24
C ILE A 105 3.79 -10.06 8.05
N PHE A 106 4.20 -10.92 7.11
CA PHE A 106 3.53 -11.12 5.82
C PHE A 106 2.03 -11.37 5.97
N SER A 107 1.63 -12.33 6.80
CA SER A 107 0.23 -12.69 7.02
C SER A 107 -0.57 -11.52 7.62
N LYS A 108 0.02 -10.80 8.58
CA LYS A 108 -0.60 -9.61 9.19
C LYS A 108 -0.78 -8.49 8.17
N TYR A 109 0.23 -8.26 7.35
CA TYR A 109 0.23 -7.21 6.34
C TYR A 109 -0.83 -7.45 5.27
N PHE A 110 -1.03 -8.70 4.82
CA PHE A 110 -2.01 -9.05 3.78
C PHE A 110 -3.40 -9.43 4.31
N PHE A 111 -3.57 -9.60 5.62
CA PHE A 111 -4.87 -9.84 6.25
C PHE A 111 -6.01 -8.91 5.76
N PRO A 112 -5.78 -7.59 5.58
CA PRO A 112 -6.85 -6.70 5.14
C PRO A 112 -7.45 -7.03 3.76
N ILE A 113 -6.77 -7.79 2.90
CA ILE A 113 -7.29 -8.15 1.57
C ILE A 113 -8.58 -8.95 1.67
N HIS A 114 -8.71 -9.85 2.64
CA HIS A 114 -9.90 -10.69 2.80
C HIS A 114 -10.74 -10.30 4.02
N ALA A 115 -10.44 -9.14 4.62
CA ALA A 115 -11.25 -8.55 5.69
C ALA A 115 -12.43 -7.74 5.10
N HIS A 116 -13.38 -7.32 5.94
CA HIS A 116 -14.62 -6.67 5.50
C HIS A 116 -14.45 -5.24 4.95
N GLN A 117 -13.31 -4.58 5.19
CA GLN A 117 -13.13 -3.15 4.86
C GLN A 117 -12.53 -2.89 3.47
N MET A 118 -13.38 -2.49 2.51
CA MET A 118 -13.01 -2.26 1.11
C MET A 118 -11.78 -1.36 0.90
N ILE A 119 -11.75 -0.20 1.57
CA ILE A 119 -10.70 0.82 1.32
C ILE A 119 -9.33 0.33 1.82
N THR A 120 -9.31 -0.35 2.96
CA THR A 120 -8.09 -0.92 3.52
C THR A 120 -7.57 -2.07 2.64
N ALA A 121 -8.47 -2.93 2.14
CA ALA A 121 -8.11 -3.97 1.17
C ALA A 121 -7.50 -3.37 -0.11
N ALA A 122 -8.15 -2.36 -0.69
CA ALA A 122 -7.67 -1.71 -1.90
C ALA A 122 -6.28 -1.05 -1.74
N ASN A 123 -6.02 -0.39 -0.61
CA ASN A 123 -4.70 0.17 -0.30
C ASN A 123 -3.65 -0.93 -0.13
N THR A 124 -4.00 -2.02 0.56
CA THR A 124 -3.11 -3.17 0.75
C THR A 124 -2.73 -3.82 -0.58
N ILE A 125 -3.70 -4.07 -1.45
CA ILE A 125 -3.49 -4.62 -2.80
C ILE A 125 -2.62 -3.70 -3.66
N LYS A 126 -2.85 -2.38 -3.62
CA LYS A 126 -2.01 -1.41 -4.33
C LYS A 126 -0.57 -1.47 -3.83
N ALA A 127 -0.37 -1.50 -2.51
CA ALA A 127 0.96 -1.56 -1.90
C ALA A 127 1.65 -2.93 -2.11
N ALA A 128 0.87 -4.00 -2.27
CA ALA A 128 1.36 -5.34 -2.59
C ALA A 128 2.25 -5.36 -3.84
N ALA A 129 1.85 -4.61 -4.87
CA ALA A 129 2.63 -4.53 -6.10
C ALA A 129 4.00 -3.88 -5.89
N LYS A 130 4.05 -2.87 -5.03
CA LYS A 130 5.29 -2.21 -4.61
C LYS A 130 6.18 -3.17 -3.82
N VAL A 131 5.63 -3.92 -2.86
CA VAL A 131 6.37 -4.97 -2.12
C VAL A 131 7.00 -5.97 -3.09
N ALA A 132 6.22 -6.53 -4.02
CA ALA A 132 6.71 -7.50 -5.01
C ALA A 132 7.79 -6.91 -5.94
N SER A 133 7.78 -5.59 -6.16
CA SER A 133 8.82 -4.91 -6.94
C SER A 133 10.18 -4.82 -6.23
N PHE A 134 10.21 -4.96 -4.90
CA PHE A 134 11.43 -4.98 -4.09
C PHE A 134 11.80 -6.40 -3.61
N LYS A 135 10.81 -7.22 -3.23
CA LYS A 135 10.98 -8.59 -2.74
C LYS A 135 10.54 -9.59 -3.81
N HIS A 136 11.36 -9.75 -4.85
CA HIS A 136 10.99 -10.53 -6.04
C HIS A 136 10.72 -12.01 -5.71
N ASN A 137 11.41 -12.54 -4.70
CA ASN A 137 11.21 -13.89 -4.16
C ASN A 137 9.79 -14.12 -3.58
N LEU A 138 9.06 -13.07 -3.24
CA LEU A 138 7.69 -13.15 -2.70
C LEU A 138 6.61 -12.96 -3.76
N THR A 139 6.96 -12.67 -5.02
CA THR A 139 6.01 -12.28 -6.07
C THR A 139 4.85 -13.29 -6.24
N GLU A 140 5.14 -14.60 -6.23
CA GLU A 140 4.13 -15.66 -6.33
C GLU A 140 3.16 -15.60 -5.13
N LYS A 141 3.70 -15.64 -3.90
CA LYS A 141 2.90 -15.59 -2.67
C LYS A 141 2.06 -14.32 -2.58
N ILE A 142 2.60 -13.19 -3.00
CA ILE A 142 1.86 -11.91 -3.02
C ILE A 142 0.71 -11.99 -4.03
N SER A 143 0.92 -12.60 -5.19
CA SER A 143 -0.16 -12.79 -6.16
C SER A 143 -1.28 -13.67 -5.61
N GLU A 144 -0.94 -14.74 -4.87
CA GLU A 144 -1.89 -15.61 -4.19
C GLU A 144 -2.69 -14.84 -3.13
N GLU A 145 -2.05 -14.00 -2.33
CA GLU A 145 -2.74 -13.13 -1.36
C GLU A 145 -3.72 -12.18 -2.06
N ILE A 146 -3.32 -11.53 -3.16
CA ILE A 146 -4.20 -10.63 -3.92
C ILE A 146 -5.42 -11.40 -4.49
N LEU A 147 -5.24 -12.64 -4.95
CA LEU A 147 -6.33 -13.45 -5.50
C LEU A 147 -7.44 -13.78 -4.49
N LYS A 148 -7.13 -13.75 -3.18
CA LYS A 148 -8.14 -13.96 -2.12
C LYS A 148 -9.26 -12.92 -2.14
N VAL A 149 -9.08 -11.78 -2.80
CA VAL A 149 -10.11 -10.76 -3.05
C VAL A 149 -11.39 -11.36 -3.67
N GLU A 150 -11.27 -12.44 -4.44
CA GLU A 150 -12.43 -13.04 -5.12
C GLU A 150 -13.40 -13.72 -4.15
N ALA A 151 -12.90 -14.18 -3.01
CA ALA A 151 -13.68 -14.82 -1.96
C ALA A 151 -14.02 -13.86 -0.80
N ALA A 152 -13.56 -12.60 -0.86
CA ALA A 152 -13.80 -11.63 0.18
C ALA A 152 -15.26 -11.14 0.18
N ASP A 153 -15.79 -10.90 1.38
CA ASP A 153 -17.13 -10.33 1.58
C ASP A 153 -16.98 -8.94 2.18
N TYR A 154 -16.90 -7.92 1.32
CA TYR A 154 -16.93 -6.51 1.75
C TYR A 154 -18.36 -6.02 1.96
N GLU A 155 -18.51 -4.76 2.40
CA GLU A 155 -19.80 -4.20 2.84
C GLU A 155 -20.93 -4.32 1.81
N THR A 156 -20.60 -4.32 0.51
CA THR A 156 -21.58 -4.51 -0.57
C THR A 156 -20.97 -5.28 -1.75
N PRO A 157 -21.80 -5.89 -2.62
CA PRO A 157 -21.34 -6.47 -3.88
C PRO A 157 -20.62 -5.46 -4.79
N GLU A 158 -20.96 -4.17 -4.69
CA GLU A 158 -20.27 -3.12 -5.45
C GLU A 158 -18.86 -2.85 -4.90
N CYS A 159 -18.69 -2.93 -3.58
CA CYS A 159 -17.37 -2.89 -2.94
C CYS A 159 -16.49 -4.02 -3.49
N ASN A 160 -17.00 -5.26 -3.56
CA ASN A 160 -16.30 -6.42 -4.15
C ASN A 160 -15.81 -6.11 -5.57
N ASN A 161 -16.66 -5.54 -6.42
CA ASN A 161 -16.29 -5.19 -7.80
C ASN A 161 -15.20 -4.09 -7.87
N ILE A 162 -15.21 -3.14 -6.94
CA ILE A 162 -14.20 -2.08 -6.86
C ILE A 162 -12.84 -2.66 -6.48
N VAL A 163 -12.78 -3.50 -5.44
CA VAL A 163 -11.51 -4.09 -4.99
C VAL A 163 -10.97 -5.09 -6.01
N ILE A 164 -11.83 -5.90 -6.63
CA ILE A 164 -11.44 -6.75 -7.77
C ILE A 164 -10.80 -5.91 -8.88
N GLY A 165 -11.35 -4.73 -9.18
CA GLY A 165 -10.74 -3.80 -10.13
C GLY A 165 -9.33 -3.36 -9.72
N GLN A 166 -9.09 -3.13 -8.44
CA GLN A 166 -7.77 -2.80 -7.90
C GLN A 166 -6.80 -4.00 -7.94
N ALA A 167 -7.32 -5.21 -7.68
CA ALA A 167 -6.58 -6.46 -7.80
C ALA A 167 -6.09 -6.70 -9.23
N ILE A 168 -6.97 -6.57 -10.23
CA ILE A 168 -6.59 -6.71 -11.65
C ILE A 168 -5.44 -5.74 -12.00
N LYS A 169 -5.53 -4.48 -11.56
CA LYS A 169 -4.48 -3.48 -11.82
C LYS A 169 -3.15 -3.90 -11.22
N SER A 170 -3.16 -4.36 -9.97
CA SER A 170 -1.93 -4.70 -9.25
C SER A 170 -1.33 -6.02 -9.78
N LEU A 171 -2.18 -6.99 -10.14
CA LEU A 171 -1.77 -8.22 -10.80
C LEU A 171 -1.22 -7.96 -12.21
N ASP A 172 -1.71 -6.96 -12.95
CA ASP A 172 -1.14 -6.55 -14.25
C ASP A 172 0.33 -6.10 -14.13
N GLU A 173 0.68 -5.42 -13.03
CA GLU A 173 2.06 -5.00 -12.76
C GLU A 173 2.97 -6.19 -12.42
N LEU A 174 2.41 -7.23 -11.79
CA LEU A 174 3.13 -8.42 -11.35
C LEU A 174 3.25 -9.47 -12.46
N PHE A 175 2.28 -9.53 -13.36
CA PHE A 175 2.11 -10.63 -14.31
C PHE A 175 3.36 -10.98 -15.13
N PRO A 176 4.15 -10.01 -15.66
CA PRO A 176 5.37 -10.33 -16.40
C PRO A 176 6.44 -11.05 -15.58
N LYS A 177 6.40 -10.92 -14.25
CA LYS A 177 7.37 -11.51 -13.32
C LYS A 177 6.89 -12.84 -12.73
N LEU A 178 5.63 -13.22 -12.94
CA LEU A 178 5.09 -14.47 -12.45
C LEU A 178 5.62 -15.65 -13.27
N LYS A 179 6.04 -16.68 -12.56
CA LYS A 179 6.31 -18.01 -13.09
C LYS A 179 4.98 -18.72 -13.39
N THR A 180 4.04 -18.68 -12.45
CA THR A 180 2.74 -19.33 -12.58
C THR A 180 1.65 -18.30 -12.90
N LYS A 181 1.24 -18.26 -14.17
CA LYS A 181 0.37 -17.19 -14.70
C LYS A 181 -1.11 -17.59 -14.76
N GLU A 182 -1.38 -18.89 -14.79
CA GLU A 182 -2.70 -19.48 -15.01
C GLU A 182 -3.72 -19.04 -13.96
N PRO A 183 -3.43 -19.02 -12.64
CA PRO A 183 -4.39 -18.60 -11.63
C PRO A 183 -4.83 -17.14 -11.80
N VAL A 184 -3.87 -16.25 -12.05
CA VAL A 184 -4.13 -14.84 -12.29
C VAL A 184 -4.94 -14.65 -13.57
N PHE A 185 -4.56 -15.34 -14.65
CA PHE A 185 -5.28 -15.23 -15.92
C PHE A 185 -6.71 -15.78 -15.82
N ALA A 186 -6.91 -16.89 -15.12
CA ALA A 186 -8.23 -17.47 -14.87
C ALA A 186 -9.12 -16.54 -14.03
N PHE A 187 -8.55 -15.94 -12.98
CA PHE A 187 -9.21 -14.89 -12.21
C PHE A 187 -9.66 -13.73 -13.10
N VAL A 188 -8.75 -13.13 -13.88
CA VAL A 188 -9.09 -11.99 -14.73
C VAL A 188 -10.14 -12.33 -15.79
N LYS A 189 -10.08 -13.54 -16.38
CA LYS A 189 -11.09 -14.02 -17.34
C LYS A 189 -12.50 -14.02 -16.75
N ARG A 190 -12.68 -14.46 -15.50
CA ARG A 190 -13.99 -14.42 -14.83
C ARG A 190 -14.53 -12.99 -14.71
N GLN A 191 -13.63 -12.01 -14.57
CA GLN A 191 -14.00 -10.59 -14.44
C GLN A 191 -14.41 -9.91 -15.75
N LEU A 192 -14.33 -10.58 -16.91
CA LEU A 192 -14.88 -10.06 -18.18
C LEU A 192 -16.41 -9.90 -18.12
N LYS A 193 -17.09 -10.63 -17.23
CA LYS A 193 -18.53 -10.52 -16.99
C LYS A 193 -18.89 -9.71 -15.73
N ASN A 194 -17.92 -9.04 -15.10
CA ASN A 194 -18.15 -8.29 -13.87
C ASN A 194 -19.25 -7.23 -14.05
N LYS A 195 -20.12 -7.00 -13.06
CA LYS A 195 -21.25 -6.05 -13.22
C LYS A 195 -20.79 -4.59 -13.38
N ARG A 196 -19.66 -4.22 -12.79
CA ARG A 196 -19.09 -2.87 -12.87
C ARG A 196 -18.33 -2.67 -14.19
N PRO A 197 -18.75 -1.75 -15.08
CA PRO A 197 -18.09 -1.52 -16.37
C PRO A 197 -16.61 -1.17 -16.25
N ALA A 198 -16.24 -0.37 -15.26
CA ALA A 198 -14.86 0.03 -15.01
C ALA A 198 -13.96 -1.13 -14.57
N THR A 199 -14.51 -2.20 -14.01
CA THR A 199 -13.76 -3.42 -13.63
C THR A 199 -13.64 -4.35 -14.82
N ARG A 200 -14.73 -4.56 -15.59
CA ARG A 200 -14.66 -5.27 -16.89
C ARG A 200 -13.59 -4.68 -17.80
N LYS A 201 -13.54 -3.35 -17.90
CA LYS A 201 -12.58 -2.67 -18.78
C LYS A 201 -11.12 -2.95 -18.40
N LYS A 202 -10.83 -3.06 -17.09
CA LYS A 202 -9.49 -3.45 -16.61
C LYS A 202 -9.18 -4.90 -17.00
N ALA A 203 -10.15 -5.81 -16.87
CA ALA A 203 -9.98 -7.20 -17.28
C ALA A 203 -9.69 -7.32 -18.79
N GLU A 204 -10.47 -6.65 -19.63
CA GLU A 204 -10.24 -6.60 -21.09
C GLU A 204 -8.82 -6.12 -21.42
N ASN A 205 -8.41 -5.01 -20.80
CA ASN A 205 -7.09 -4.42 -21.02
C ASN A 205 -5.97 -5.37 -20.60
N PHE A 206 -6.11 -6.03 -19.44
CA PHE A 206 -5.16 -7.03 -18.97
C PHE A 206 -5.02 -8.18 -19.95
N ILE A 207 -6.14 -8.78 -20.40
CA ILE A 207 -6.10 -9.92 -21.33
C ILE A 207 -5.42 -9.51 -22.63
N ARG A 208 -5.83 -8.38 -23.23
CA ARG A 208 -5.24 -7.87 -24.48
C ARG A 208 -3.73 -7.64 -24.35
N LYS A 209 -3.27 -7.10 -23.23
CA LYS A 209 -1.85 -6.80 -22.97
C LYS A 209 -1.03 -8.08 -22.77
N ASN A 210 -1.58 -9.04 -22.03
CA ASN A 210 -0.81 -10.14 -21.46
C ASN A 210 -1.03 -11.51 -22.12
N GLN A 211 -1.97 -11.64 -23.07
CA GLN A 211 -2.31 -12.93 -23.70
C GLN A 211 -1.09 -13.70 -24.22
N LYS A 212 -0.14 -13.02 -24.86
CA LYS A 212 1.10 -13.63 -25.40
C LYS A 212 2.05 -14.18 -24.34
N LEU A 213 1.90 -13.75 -23.09
CA LEU A 213 2.73 -14.23 -21.97
C LEU A 213 2.21 -15.53 -21.36
N LEU A 214 1.00 -15.98 -21.73
CA LEU A 214 0.42 -17.26 -21.32
C LEU A 214 0.81 -18.42 -22.24
N GLU A 215 1.23 -18.09 -23.47
CA GLU A 215 1.59 -19.06 -24.52
C GLU A 215 3.09 -19.44 -24.48
N LYS A 216 3.85 -18.86 -23.52
CA LYS A 216 5.28 -19.08 -23.31
C LYS A 216 5.52 -19.72 -21.95
#